data_AF-A0A923USR6-F1
#
_entry.id   AF-A0A923USR6-F1
#
_cell.length_a   1.000
_cell.length_b   1.000
_cell.length_c   1.000
_cell.angle_alpha   90.00
_cell.angle_beta   90.00
_cell.angle_gamma   90.00
#
_symmetry.space_group_name_H-M   'P 1'
#
loop_
_entity.id
_entity.type
_entity.pdbx_description
1 polymer ?
#
loop_
_entity_poly.entity_id
_entity_poly.type
_entity_poly.pdbx_seq_one_letter_code
_entity_poly.pdbx_strand_id
1 'polypeptide(L)'
;MKKLLLALCTALAVNTQAQNNVGIGTTTPNAKAILELQANDKGLLVPRITTVQMNAIVTPPNGLLIYNTTDNCFNYYNNGSSSWKSMCSSSTTGISNNGDTVVVNLLKADSIFANYLAVNNAFIKNLFATYIKADSAYIKLMRSDTAYIKFLYSQYIKTDSIYAHLGRFDSLVIKGLSIDSLIKQITTNYLNSKDTVVLTYLRADSIYTHILRADTAFIGYIKTNTLKADTIIGGLGKFDSLYVGGKNISQLITDSIAAQAWLLKGNNATVTNKLGTLNARDLHIYAGGLERISVMNGTGNVGIGQTLPAQKLDILGNQTTTGFVEFYKELK
;
A
#
# COMPACT_ATOMS: atom_id res chain seq x y z
N MET A 1 76.96 -39.13 66.55
CA MET A 1 76.66 -39.35 65.11
C MET A 1 75.24 -39.91 64.86
N LYS A 2 74.77 -40.97 65.54
CA LYS A 2 73.39 -41.51 65.35
C LYS A 2 72.25 -40.52 65.64
N LYS A 3 72.40 -39.63 66.63
CA LYS A 3 71.40 -38.58 66.94
C LYS A 3 71.36 -37.44 65.91
N LEU A 4 72.46 -37.24 65.16
CA LEU A 4 72.55 -36.21 64.11
C LEU A 4 71.89 -36.70 62.81
N LEU A 5 71.96 -38.01 62.53
CA LEU A 5 71.28 -38.62 61.38
C LEU A 5 69.74 -38.63 61.53
N LEU A 6 69.24 -38.83 62.75
CA LEU A 6 67.80 -38.84 63.03
C LEU A 6 67.18 -37.43 62.94
N ALA A 7 67.93 -36.40 63.36
CA ALA A 7 67.52 -35.00 63.21
C ALA A 7 67.55 -34.53 61.75
N LEU A 8 68.43 -35.08 60.92
CA LEU A 8 68.48 -34.80 59.49
C LEU A 8 67.31 -35.46 58.74
N CYS A 9 66.88 -36.66 59.14
CA CYS A 9 65.70 -37.33 58.56
C CYS A 9 64.37 -36.66 58.92
N THR A 10 64.23 -36.04 60.10
CA THR A 10 63.01 -35.31 60.47
C THR A 10 62.92 -33.91 59.88
N ALA A 11 64.06 -33.29 59.53
CA ALA A 11 64.10 -32.01 58.81
C ALA A 11 63.72 -32.13 57.32
N LEU A 12 63.69 -33.34 56.76
CA LEU A 12 63.29 -33.64 55.37
C LEU A 12 61.80 -33.97 55.21
N ALA A 13 61.01 -33.99 56.30
CA ALA A 13 59.55 -34.09 56.25
C ALA A 13 58.93 -32.74 55.86
N VAL A 14 59.29 -32.24 54.67
CA VAL A 14 58.53 -31.15 54.06
C VAL A 14 57.14 -31.69 53.74
N ASN A 15 56.13 -31.14 54.38
CA ASN A 15 54.73 -31.30 54.00
C ASN A 15 54.58 -30.74 52.58
N THR A 16 54.85 -31.56 51.56
CA THR A 16 54.41 -31.26 50.20
C THR A 16 52.90 -31.33 50.23
N GLN A 17 52.27 -30.18 50.43
CA GLN A 17 50.84 -30.04 50.23
C GLN A 17 50.61 -30.36 48.75
N ALA A 18 49.99 -31.50 48.46
CA ALA A 18 49.37 -31.72 47.18
C ALA A 18 48.48 -30.48 46.91
N GLN A 19 48.69 -29.84 45.77
CA GLN A 19 48.14 -28.53 45.46
C GLN A 19 46.60 -28.54 45.64
N ASN A 20 46.02 -27.54 46.31
CA ASN A 20 44.55 -27.38 46.46
C ASN A 20 43.84 -27.11 45.10
N ASN A 21 44.61 -26.93 44.04
CA ASN A 21 44.17 -26.76 42.66
C ASN A 21 45.20 -27.38 41.71
N VAL A 22 44.80 -27.64 40.47
CA VAL A 22 45.66 -28.16 39.42
C VAL A 22 46.00 -27.04 38.45
N GLY A 23 47.29 -26.72 38.31
CA GLY A 23 47.79 -25.89 37.23
C GLY A 23 48.40 -26.74 36.13
N ILE A 24 47.99 -26.52 34.89
CA ILE A 24 48.69 -27.05 33.72
C ILE A 24 49.22 -25.86 32.92
N GLY A 25 50.54 -25.73 32.87
CA GLY A 25 51.22 -24.60 32.24
C GLY A 25 51.34 -23.33 33.11
N THR A 26 50.92 -23.40 34.37
CA THR A 26 51.13 -22.36 35.40
C THR A 26 51.59 -22.98 36.72
N THR A 27 52.52 -22.33 37.41
CA THR A 27 52.99 -22.75 38.75
C THR A 27 52.23 -22.06 39.89
N THR A 28 51.40 -21.07 39.57
CA THR A 28 50.59 -20.31 40.54
C THR A 28 49.14 -20.26 40.04
N PRO A 29 48.41 -21.40 40.07
CA PRO A 29 47.05 -21.42 39.59
C PRO A 29 46.17 -20.56 40.49
N ASN A 30 45.20 -19.88 39.89
CA ASN A 30 44.26 -19.00 40.56
C ASN A 30 43.60 -19.72 41.73
N ALA A 31 43.64 -19.10 42.92
CA ALA A 31 43.09 -19.68 44.15
C ALA A 31 41.56 -19.94 44.09
N LYS A 32 40.86 -19.41 43.09
CA LYS A 32 39.43 -19.64 42.83
C LYS A 32 39.16 -20.72 41.77
N ALA A 33 40.20 -21.25 41.11
CA ALA A 33 40.07 -22.31 40.12
C ALA A 33 40.56 -23.63 40.71
N ILE A 34 39.78 -24.71 40.54
CA ILE A 34 40.25 -26.08 40.81
C ILE A 34 41.18 -26.56 39.69
N LEU A 35 40.99 -26.07 38.46
CA LEU A 35 41.85 -26.35 37.30
C LEU A 35 42.08 -25.06 36.52
N GLU A 36 43.35 -24.70 36.30
CA GLU A 36 43.76 -23.63 35.38
C GLU A 36 44.67 -24.19 34.29
N LEU A 37 44.36 -23.82 33.03
CA LEU A 37 45.12 -24.21 31.85
C LEU A 37 45.71 -22.95 31.22
N GLN A 38 47.03 -22.79 31.29
CA GLN A 38 47.73 -21.65 30.69
C GLN A 38 48.65 -22.13 29.57
N ALA A 39 48.36 -21.71 28.35
CA ALA A 39 49.20 -21.95 27.17
C ALA A 39 48.92 -20.90 26.10
N ASN A 40 49.89 -20.63 25.22
CA ASN A 40 49.72 -19.67 24.12
C ASN A 40 49.18 -20.32 22.83
N ASP A 41 49.26 -21.65 22.73
CA ASP A 41 49.01 -22.42 21.50
C ASP A 41 48.20 -23.71 21.75
N LYS A 42 47.65 -23.89 22.95
CA LYS A 42 46.88 -25.09 23.36
C LYS A 42 45.57 -24.70 24.03
N GLY A 43 44.62 -25.64 24.04
CA GLY A 43 43.32 -25.49 24.71
C GLY A 43 42.83 -26.79 25.32
N LEU A 44 41.62 -26.77 25.89
CA LEU A 44 40.96 -27.95 26.44
C LEU A 44 40.10 -28.64 25.38
N LEU A 45 40.41 -29.91 25.08
CA LEU A 45 39.50 -30.78 24.34
C LEU A 45 38.57 -31.50 25.32
N VAL A 46 37.30 -31.05 25.37
CA VAL A 46 36.22 -31.75 26.07
C VAL A 46 35.79 -33.00 25.30
N PRO A 47 35.03 -33.95 25.91
CA PRO A 47 34.48 -35.09 25.20
C PRO A 47 33.70 -34.68 23.95
N ARG A 48 34.03 -35.32 22.81
CA ARG A 48 33.42 -35.05 21.50
C ARG A 48 32.52 -36.21 21.12
N ILE A 49 31.22 -35.97 21.04
CA ILE A 49 30.20 -37.02 20.81
C ILE A 49 29.15 -36.53 19.82
N THR A 50 28.43 -37.44 19.16
CA THR A 50 27.30 -37.08 18.27
C THR A 50 26.05 -36.74 19.07
N THR A 51 25.05 -36.10 18.44
CA THR A 51 23.74 -35.84 19.09
C THR A 51 23.09 -37.13 19.62
N VAL A 52 23.26 -38.25 18.91
CA VAL A 52 22.74 -39.57 19.33
C VAL A 52 23.41 -40.04 20.61
N GLN A 53 24.74 -39.95 20.67
CA GLN A 53 25.51 -40.33 21.86
C GLN A 53 25.24 -39.39 23.04
N MET A 54 25.09 -38.08 22.79
CA MET A 54 24.73 -37.09 23.80
C MET A 54 23.36 -37.39 24.43
N ASN A 55 22.36 -37.71 23.61
CA ASN A 55 21.01 -38.06 24.06
C ASN A 55 20.94 -39.44 24.75
N ALA A 56 21.91 -40.32 24.50
CA ALA A 56 22.01 -41.61 25.17
C ALA A 56 22.60 -41.53 26.59
N ILE A 57 23.10 -40.37 27.02
CA ILE A 57 23.59 -40.18 28.39
C ILE A 57 22.40 -40.16 29.34
N VAL A 58 22.28 -41.20 30.16
CA VAL A 58 21.26 -41.32 31.20
C VAL A 58 21.67 -40.48 32.41
N THR A 59 20.76 -39.66 32.92
CA THR A 59 20.97 -38.82 34.13
C THR A 59 22.26 -37.97 34.08
N PRO A 60 22.47 -37.13 33.04
CA PRO A 60 23.65 -36.28 32.96
C PRO A 60 23.71 -35.31 34.16
N PRO A 61 24.89 -35.13 34.79
CA PRO A 61 25.07 -34.13 35.84
C PRO A 61 24.81 -32.71 35.35
N ASN A 62 24.28 -31.86 36.23
CA ASN A 62 24.11 -30.43 35.92
C ASN A 62 25.47 -29.79 35.62
N GLY A 63 25.56 -29.08 34.49
CA GLY A 63 26.81 -28.45 34.04
C GLY A 63 27.77 -29.36 33.29
N LEU A 64 27.40 -30.61 32.98
CA LEU A 64 28.22 -31.49 32.13
C LEU A 64 28.42 -30.85 30.75
N LEU A 65 29.67 -30.55 30.39
CA LEU A 65 30.05 -29.90 29.13
C LEU A 65 30.62 -30.91 28.14
N ILE A 66 30.10 -30.90 26.92
CA ILE A 66 30.58 -31.72 25.79
C ILE A 66 30.64 -30.88 24.52
N TYR A 67 31.35 -31.37 23.51
CA TYR A 67 31.29 -30.83 22.16
C TYR A 67 30.53 -31.80 21.26
N ASN A 68 29.39 -31.37 20.74
CA ASN A 68 28.56 -32.13 19.84
C ASN A 68 29.12 -32.03 18.42
N THR A 69 29.60 -33.16 17.88
CA THR A 69 30.20 -33.23 16.54
C THR A 69 29.16 -33.26 15.42
N THR A 70 27.89 -33.55 15.72
CA THR A 70 26.80 -33.45 14.75
C THR A 70 26.41 -31.98 14.53
N ASP A 71 26.26 -31.23 15.62
CA ASP A 71 25.83 -29.82 15.57
C ASP A 71 27.01 -28.82 15.50
N ASN A 72 28.24 -29.33 15.52
CA ASN A 72 29.49 -28.55 15.58
C ASN A 72 29.47 -27.48 16.68
N CYS A 73 29.04 -27.87 17.88
CA CYS A 73 28.78 -26.93 18.95
C CYS A 73 29.07 -27.47 20.35
N PHE A 74 29.43 -26.59 21.29
CA PHE A 74 29.43 -26.91 22.71
C PHE A 74 28.01 -27.01 23.27
N ASN A 75 27.74 -28.09 24.00
CA ASN A 75 26.50 -28.30 24.73
C ASN A 75 26.78 -28.55 26.22
N TYR A 76 25.95 -27.99 27.09
CA TYR A 76 25.95 -28.32 28.51
C TYR A 76 24.59 -28.81 28.99
N TYR A 77 24.56 -29.73 29.95
CA TYR A 77 23.30 -30.18 30.53
C TYR A 77 22.81 -29.21 31.62
N ASN A 78 21.54 -28.84 31.58
CA ASN A 78 20.91 -27.98 32.58
C ASN A 78 19.74 -28.71 33.24
N ASN A 79 19.87 -29.03 34.53
CA ASN A 79 18.82 -29.70 35.30
C ASN A 79 17.55 -28.86 35.45
N GLY A 80 17.65 -27.52 35.48
CA GLY A 80 16.50 -26.64 35.61
C GLY A 80 15.55 -26.69 34.42
N SER A 81 16.03 -27.12 33.25
CA SER A 81 15.22 -27.32 32.05
C SER A 81 15.18 -28.79 31.58
N SER A 82 15.75 -29.72 32.35
CA SER A 82 15.93 -31.14 31.99
C SER A 82 16.36 -31.35 30.53
N SER A 83 17.30 -30.53 30.04
CA SER A 83 17.69 -30.51 28.63
C SER A 83 19.12 -30.08 28.40
N TRP A 84 19.70 -30.57 27.32
CA TRP A 84 20.94 -30.05 26.74
C TRP A 84 20.73 -28.64 26.20
N LYS A 85 21.59 -27.71 26.58
CA LYS A 85 21.62 -26.33 26.08
C LYS A 85 22.79 -26.16 25.13
N SER A 86 22.55 -25.51 23.99
CA SER A 86 23.60 -25.12 23.04
C SER A 86 24.23 -23.80 23.48
N MET A 87 25.56 -23.74 23.48
CA MET A 87 26.32 -22.49 23.72
C MET A 87 26.62 -21.73 22.43
N CYS A 88 26.40 -22.36 21.27
CA CYS A 88 26.44 -21.66 19.99
C CYS A 88 25.07 -21.08 19.73
N SER A 89 25.06 -19.79 19.37
CA SER A 89 23.83 -19.10 19.02
C SER A 89 23.21 -19.74 17.76
N SER A 90 22.05 -20.38 17.91
CA SER A 90 21.06 -20.32 16.85
C SER A 90 20.47 -18.92 16.88
N SER A 91 20.84 -18.09 15.91
CA SER A 91 20.36 -16.71 15.76
C SER A 91 18.88 -16.70 15.37
N THR A 92 17.97 -17.09 16.26
CA THR A 92 16.52 -16.90 16.10
C THR A 92 15.79 -17.09 17.44
N THR A 93 15.45 -15.99 18.10
CA THR A 93 14.32 -15.90 19.04
C THR A 93 13.72 -14.50 18.91
N GLY A 94 12.39 -14.43 18.89
CA GLY A 94 11.57 -13.28 18.48
C GLY A 94 12.16 -11.89 18.70
N ILE A 95 12.03 -11.05 17.68
CA ILE A 95 12.25 -9.62 17.80
C ILE A 95 11.11 -9.04 18.65
N SER A 96 11.20 -9.21 19.97
CA SER A 96 10.42 -8.42 20.91
C SER A 96 11.09 -7.05 21.06
N ASN A 97 11.16 -6.30 19.96
CA ASN A 97 11.54 -4.91 20.06
C ASN A 97 10.31 -4.16 20.54
N ASN A 98 10.33 -3.78 21.82
CA ASN A 98 9.43 -2.79 22.39
C ASN A 98 9.70 -1.44 21.72
N GLY A 99 9.27 -1.31 20.46
CA GLY A 99 8.88 -0.04 19.88
C GLY A 99 9.92 0.81 19.14
N ASP A 100 10.93 0.31 18.42
CA ASP A 100 11.64 1.26 17.53
C ASP A 100 12.00 0.78 16.13
N THR A 101 12.75 -0.30 15.94
CA THR A 101 13.25 -0.58 14.58
C THR A 101 13.55 -2.06 14.39
N VAL A 102 13.01 -2.64 13.32
CA VAL A 102 13.37 -3.97 12.84
C VAL A 102 14.14 -3.80 11.54
N VAL A 103 15.46 -4.01 11.58
CA VAL A 103 16.33 -3.99 10.39
C VAL A 103 16.96 -5.35 10.19
N VAL A 104 16.50 -6.11 9.21
CA VAL A 104 17.07 -7.43 8.88
C VAL A 104 17.08 -7.67 7.37
N ASN A 105 18.07 -8.41 6.87
CA ASN A 105 18.16 -8.72 5.45
C ASN A 105 16.99 -9.62 4.98
N LEU A 106 16.65 -10.63 5.77
CA LEU A 106 15.55 -11.55 5.52
C LEU A 106 14.72 -11.69 6.79
N LEU A 107 13.42 -11.44 6.67
CA LEU A 107 12.48 -11.60 7.78
C LEU A 107 11.45 -12.69 7.44
N LYS A 108 11.41 -13.73 8.26
CA LYS A 108 10.38 -14.77 8.23
C LYS A 108 9.67 -14.76 9.58
N ALA A 109 8.40 -14.41 9.61
CA ALA A 109 7.63 -14.34 10.84
C ALA A 109 6.16 -14.69 10.62
N ASP A 110 5.51 -15.25 11.62
CA ASP A 110 4.06 -15.41 11.58
C ASP A 110 3.38 -14.05 11.76
N SER A 111 3.75 -13.30 12.80
CA SER A 111 3.23 -11.94 13.04
C SER A 111 4.34 -10.97 13.44
N ILE A 112 4.27 -9.73 12.95
CA ILE A 112 5.18 -8.64 13.34
C ILE A 112 4.37 -7.43 13.80
N PHE A 113 4.80 -6.86 14.92
CA PHE A 113 4.38 -5.58 15.45
C PHE A 113 5.63 -4.69 15.53
N ALA A 114 5.71 -3.64 14.72
CA ALA A 114 6.88 -2.77 14.67
C ALA A 114 6.50 -1.33 14.33
N ASN A 115 7.09 -0.33 14.98
CA ASN A 115 6.91 1.06 14.55
C ASN A 115 7.56 1.29 13.17
N TYR A 116 8.76 0.74 12.98
CA TYR A 116 9.50 0.80 11.73
C TYR A 116 10.05 -0.57 11.33
N LEU A 117 9.71 -1.03 10.12
CA LEU A 117 10.23 -2.26 9.53
C LEU A 117 11.03 -1.95 8.26
N ALA A 118 12.35 -2.18 8.28
CA ALA A 118 13.22 -2.09 7.11
C ALA A 118 13.87 -3.43 6.78
N VAL A 119 13.48 -4.04 5.65
CA VAL A 119 13.98 -5.37 5.26
C VAL A 119 14.19 -5.47 3.76
N ASN A 120 15.12 -6.30 3.31
CA ASN A 120 15.24 -6.56 1.87
C ASN A 120 14.12 -7.51 1.42
N ASN A 121 13.92 -8.61 2.17
CA ASN A 121 12.86 -9.59 1.90
C ASN A 121 12.05 -9.90 3.16
N ALA A 122 10.71 -9.81 3.08
CA ALA A 122 9.79 -10.15 4.16
C ALA A 122 8.79 -11.25 3.75
N PHE A 123 8.68 -12.32 4.55
CA PHE A 123 7.65 -13.36 4.45
C PHE A 123 6.85 -13.38 5.75
N ILE A 124 5.66 -12.78 5.75
CA ILE A 124 4.91 -12.45 6.97
C ILE A 124 3.44 -12.87 6.80
N LYS A 125 2.81 -13.51 7.80
CA LYS A 125 1.35 -13.73 7.72
C LYS A 125 0.61 -12.45 8.10
N ASN A 126 0.90 -11.87 9.27
CA ASN A 126 0.26 -10.64 9.74
C ASN A 126 1.32 -9.56 10.04
N LEU A 127 1.25 -8.42 9.35
CA LEU A 127 2.12 -7.28 9.63
C LEU A 127 1.31 -6.09 10.15
N PHE A 128 1.68 -5.60 11.31
CA PHE A 128 1.18 -4.36 11.90
C PHE A 128 2.38 -3.41 12.08
N ALA A 129 2.46 -2.36 11.27
CA ALA A 129 3.56 -1.41 11.39
C ALA A 129 3.23 0.01 10.98
N THR A 130 3.67 1.02 11.73
CA THR A 130 3.47 2.44 11.32
C THR A 130 4.15 2.70 9.98
N TYR A 131 5.38 2.24 9.81
CA TYR A 131 6.13 2.42 8.57
C TYR A 131 6.82 1.14 8.10
N ILE A 132 6.69 0.82 6.81
CA ILE A 132 7.35 -0.33 6.18
C ILE A 132 8.20 0.16 5.01
N LYS A 133 9.48 -0.22 4.99
CA LYS A 133 10.38 -0.08 3.83
C LYS A 133 10.92 -1.43 3.45
N ALA A 134 10.57 -1.92 2.26
CA ALA A 134 11.11 -3.19 1.78
C ALA A 134 11.40 -3.20 0.28
N ASP A 135 12.40 -3.98 -0.13
CA ASP A 135 12.55 -4.27 -1.56
C ASP A 135 11.48 -5.26 -1.99
N SER A 136 11.29 -6.36 -1.26
CA SER A 136 10.23 -7.33 -1.53
C SER A 136 9.49 -7.74 -0.25
N ALA A 137 8.17 -7.83 -0.32
CA ALA A 137 7.34 -8.29 0.80
C ALA A 137 6.21 -9.20 0.32
N TYR A 138 6.14 -10.39 0.90
CA TYR A 138 5.06 -11.35 0.77
C TYR A 138 4.31 -11.42 2.11
N ILE A 139 3.18 -10.72 2.19
CA ILE A 139 2.45 -10.48 3.44
C ILE A 139 1.01 -10.93 3.26
N LYS A 140 0.47 -11.87 4.04
CA LYS A 140 -0.94 -12.27 3.83
C LYS A 140 -1.92 -11.14 4.21
N LEU A 141 -1.70 -10.49 5.36
CA LEU A 141 -2.49 -9.38 5.88
C LEU A 141 -1.57 -8.25 6.32
N MET A 142 -1.73 -7.07 5.74
CA MET A 142 -0.96 -5.86 6.04
C MET A 142 -1.84 -4.79 6.69
N ARG A 143 -1.38 -4.22 7.81
CA ARG A 143 -1.90 -3.02 8.44
C ARG A 143 -0.76 -2.04 8.70
N SER A 144 -0.79 -0.86 8.08
CA SER A 144 0.31 0.10 8.21
C SER A 144 -0.07 1.53 7.86
N ASP A 145 0.52 2.54 8.49
CA ASP A 145 0.20 3.93 8.11
C ASP A 145 0.87 4.27 6.76
N THR A 146 2.13 3.90 6.56
CA THR A 146 2.86 4.10 5.30
C THR A 146 3.69 2.89 4.89
N ALA A 147 3.56 2.43 3.65
CA ALA A 147 4.37 1.37 3.08
C ALA A 147 5.13 1.82 1.82
N TYR A 148 6.44 1.63 1.77
CA TYR A 148 7.31 1.79 0.60
C TYR A 148 7.92 0.44 0.21
N ILE A 149 7.37 -0.23 -0.80
CA ILE A 149 7.72 -1.62 -1.11
C ILE A 149 7.92 -1.82 -2.61
N LYS A 150 9.13 -2.18 -3.07
CA LYS A 150 9.37 -2.34 -4.52
C LYS A 150 8.57 -3.51 -5.12
N PHE A 151 8.46 -4.65 -4.44
CA PHE A 151 7.66 -5.82 -4.82
C PHE A 151 6.72 -6.26 -3.69
N LEU A 152 5.43 -5.93 -3.75
CA LEU A 152 4.45 -6.25 -2.70
C LEU A 152 3.43 -7.31 -3.15
N TYR A 153 3.32 -8.41 -2.40
CA TYR A 153 2.23 -9.37 -2.52
C TYR A 153 1.43 -9.44 -1.21
N SER A 154 0.13 -9.20 -1.27
CA SER A 154 -0.77 -9.38 -0.11
C SER A 154 -2.21 -9.69 -0.48
N GLN A 155 -2.89 -10.48 0.38
CA GLN A 155 -4.31 -10.82 0.23
C GLN A 155 -5.23 -9.75 0.83
N TYR A 156 -4.75 -8.97 1.80
CA TYR A 156 -5.52 -7.91 2.43
C TYR A 156 -4.60 -6.79 2.90
N ILE A 157 -4.91 -5.54 2.54
CA ILE A 157 -4.11 -4.37 2.89
C ILE A 157 -5.02 -3.28 3.45
N LYS A 158 -4.70 -2.80 4.65
CA LYS A 158 -5.30 -1.60 5.25
C LYS A 158 -4.20 -0.62 5.62
N THR A 159 -4.07 0.46 4.86
CA THR A 159 -2.99 1.44 5.07
C THR A 159 -3.38 2.86 4.68
N ASP A 160 -2.78 3.88 5.27
CA ASP A 160 -3.07 5.27 4.89
C ASP A 160 -2.36 5.66 3.58
N SER A 161 -1.13 5.17 3.38
CA SER A 161 -0.32 5.40 2.18
C SER A 161 0.44 4.16 1.71
N ILE A 162 0.44 3.87 0.40
CA ILE A 162 1.23 2.79 -0.22
C ILE A 162 1.98 3.32 -1.44
N TYR A 163 3.28 3.08 -1.48
CA TYR A 163 4.20 3.35 -2.58
C TYR A 163 4.86 2.03 -3.00
N ALA A 164 4.37 1.42 -4.08
CA ALA A 164 4.93 0.17 -4.58
C ALA A 164 5.21 0.22 -6.09
N HIS A 165 6.37 -0.33 -6.51
CA HIS A 165 6.76 -0.33 -7.93
C HIS A 165 6.09 -1.47 -8.70
N LEU A 166 5.98 -2.65 -8.07
CA LEU A 166 5.37 -3.87 -8.62
C LEU A 166 4.58 -4.56 -7.49
N GLY A 167 3.33 -4.96 -7.76
CA GLY A 167 2.54 -5.71 -6.79
C GLY A 167 1.59 -6.69 -7.45
N ARG A 168 1.45 -7.88 -6.85
CA ARG A 168 0.49 -8.92 -7.27
C ARG A 168 -0.48 -9.12 -6.11
N PHE A 169 -1.77 -9.02 -6.39
CA PHE A 169 -2.82 -9.10 -5.36
C PHE A 169 -3.93 -10.01 -5.88
N ASP A 170 -4.27 -11.07 -5.15
CA ASP A 170 -5.39 -11.94 -5.54
C ASP A 170 -6.75 -11.24 -5.32
N SER A 171 -6.82 -10.32 -4.34
CA SER A 171 -7.97 -9.45 -4.09
C SER A 171 -7.49 -8.23 -3.30
N LEU A 172 -7.69 -7.03 -3.85
CA LEU A 172 -7.36 -5.76 -3.18
C LEU A 172 -8.64 -5.12 -2.65
N VAL A 173 -9.01 -5.44 -1.41
CA VAL A 173 -10.18 -4.86 -0.73
C VAL A 173 -9.72 -3.70 0.14
N ILE A 174 -9.86 -2.49 -0.38
CA ILE A 174 -9.65 -1.25 0.35
C ILE A 174 -10.99 -0.84 0.99
N LYS A 175 -11.16 -1.07 2.29
CA LYS A 175 -12.32 -0.54 3.05
C LYS A 175 -11.87 0.66 3.87
N GLY A 176 -12.35 1.84 3.50
CA GLY A 176 -12.13 3.09 4.25
C GLY A 176 -10.70 3.61 4.17
N LEU A 177 -10.25 3.94 2.95
CA LEU A 177 -9.00 4.65 2.74
C LEU A 177 -9.26 6.16 2.95
N SER A 178 -8.55 6.78 3.88
CA SER A 178 -8.37 8.23 3.94
C SER A 178 -6.98 8.48 3.38
N ILE A 179 -6.89 8.69 2.06
CA ILE A 179 -5.60 8.88 1.39
C ILE A 179 -5.35 10.37 1.18
N ASP A 180 -4.30 10.90 1.78
CA ASP A 180 -3.86 12.28 1.53
C ASP A 180 -3.19 12.42 0.14
N SER A 181 -2.61 11.35 -0.45
CA SER A 181 -2.16 11.33 -1.85
C SER A 181 -1.86 9.92 -2.38
N LEU A 182 -2.63 9.43 -3.37
CA LEU A 182 -2.33 8.18 -4.08
C LEU A 182 -1.42 8.49 -5.27
N ILE A 183 -0.11 8.50 -5.04
CA ILE A 183 0.89 8.75 -6.10
C ILE A 183 1.61 7.44 -6.46
N LYS A 184 1.17 6.91 -7.61
CA LYS A 184 1.96 6.20 -8.64
C LYS A 184 2.09 4.66 -8.57
N GLN A 185 1.71 4.08 -9.72
CA GLN A 185 2.09 2.77 -10.30
C GLN A 185 1.51 1.48 -9.68
N ILE A 186 0.18 1.39 -9.66
CA ILE A 186 -0.45 0.12 -10.11
C ILE A 186 -0.22 0.05 -11.63
N THR A 187 1.02 -0.23 -12.08
CA THR A 187 1.36 -0.38 -13.50
C THR A 187 0.94 -1.75 -13.99
N THR A 188 -0.02 -1.69 -14.90
CA THR A 188 -0.79 -2.70 -15.61
C THR A 188 -0.02 -3.49 -16.69
N ASN A 189 1.26 -3.82 -16.49
CA ASN A 189 1.93 -4.77 -17.39
C ASN A 189 1.82 -6.23 -16.92
N TYR A 190 1.21 -6.48 -15.75
CA TYR A 190 1.07 -7.82 -15.16
C TYR A 190 -0.29 -8.09 -14.50
N LEU A 191 -1.33 -7.31 -14.84
CA LEU A 191 -2.69 -7.77 -14.57
C LEU A 191 -3.07 -8.71 -15.70
N ASN A 192 -3.26 -9.98 -15.36
CA ASN A 192 -3.76 -10.96 -16.32
C ASN A 192 -5.22 -10.57 -16.63
N SER A 193 -5.80 -11.05 -17.73
CA SER A 193 -7.19 -10.75 -18.13
C SER A 193 -8.27 -11.15 -17.11
N LYS A 194 -7.89 -11.68 -15.94
CA LYS A 194 -8.74 -12.13 -14.84
C LYS A 194 -8.67 -11.25 -13.58
N ASP A 195 -7.75 -10.30 -13.49
CA ASP A 195 -7.50 -9.56 -12.24
C ASP A 195 -8.22 -8.20 -12.24
N THR A 196 -9.12 -7.98 -11.29
CA THR A 196 -9.94 -6.76 -11.16
C THR A 196 -9.71 -6.11 -9.79
N VAL A 197 -9.28 -4.84 -9.79
CA VAL A 197 -9.33 -3.98 -8.60
C VAL A 197 -10.76 -3.45 -8.49
N VAL A 198 -11.50 -3.77 -7.42
CA VAL A 198 -12.86 -3.26 -7.17
C VAL A 198 -12.85 -2.43 -5.88
N LEU A 199 -13.29 -1.18 -5.97
CA LEU A 199 -13.33 -0.25 -4.84
C LEU A 199 -14.78 0.23 -4.61
N THR A 200 -15.47 -0.29 -3.60
CA THR A 200 -16.88 0.09 -3.37
C THR A 200 -17.07 1.54 -2.88
N TYR A 201 -16.08 2.11 -2.18
CA TYR A 201 -16.09 3.50 -1.74
C TYR A 201 -14.66 4.02 -1.57
N LEU A 202 -14.27 5.05 -2.33
CA LEU A 202 -12.91 5.59 -2.35
C LEU A 202 -12.92 7.11 -2.09
N ARG A 203 -12.20 7.56 -1.05
CA ARG A 203 -11.96 8.99 -0.76
C ARG A 203 -10.47 9.30 -0.80
N ALA A 204 -10.07 10.27 -1.63
CA ALA A 204 -8.68 10.68 -1.77
C ALA A 204 -8.56 12.11 -2.28
N ASP A 205 -7.49 12.82 -1.92
CA ASP A 205 -7.24 14.17 -2.45
C ASP A 205 -6.72 14.13 -3.89
N SER A 206 -5.91 13.13 -4.24
CA SER A 206 -5.38 12.94 -5.60
C SER A 206 -5.21 11.45 -5.95
N ILE A 207 -5.60 11.08 -7.18
CA ILE A 207 -5.50 9.70 -7.72
C ILE A 207 -4.78 9.69 -9.07
N TYR A 208 -3.69 8.92 -9.16
CA TYR A 208 -2.92 8.67 -10.38
C TYR A 208 -2.87 7.17 -10.72
N THR A 209 -3.64 6.70 -11.71
CA THR A 209 -3.73 5.26 -12.06
C THR A 209 -3.84 5.03 -13.57
N HIS A 210 -3.58 3.81 -14.06
CA HIS A 210 -3.91 3.47 -15.45
C HIS A 210 -5.39 3.07 -15.62
N ILE A 211 -5.96 2.35 -14.64
CA ILE A 211 -7.39 2.00 -14.58
C ILE A 211 -7.91 2.29 -13.16
N LEU A 212 -9.06 2.97 -13.04
CA LEU A 212 -9.83 3.10 -11.79
C LEU A 212 -11.18 2.40 -11.96
N ARG A 213 -11.53 1.47 -11.07
CA ARG A 213 -12.86 0.83 -11.00
C ARG A 213 -13.46 0.99 -9.60
N ALA A 214 -14.58 1.71 -9.49
CA ALA A 214 -15.23 1.95 -8.21
C ALA A 214 -16.76 2.08 -8.33
N ASP A 215 -17.51 1.77 -7.29
CA ASP A 215 -18.97 2.02 -7.30
C ASP A 215 -19.22 3.52 -7.07
N THR A 216 -18.59 4.12 -6.06
CA THR A 216 -18.59 5.56 -5.84
C THR A 216 -17.20 6.08 -5.48
N ALA A 217 -16.79 7.18 -6.11
CA ALA A 217 -15.49 7.81 -5.91
C ALA A 217 -15.63 9.30 -5.53
N PHE A 218 -15.11 9.69 -4.36
CA PHE A 218 -15.04 11.07 -3.85
C PHE A 218 -13.60 11.58 -3.93
N ILE A 219 -13.27 12.39 -4.94
CA ILE A 219 -11.87 12.67 -5.26
C ILE A 219 -11.63 14.13 -5.64
N GLY A 220 -10.66 14.79 -4.99
CA GLY A 220 -10.25 16.16 -5.33
C GLY A 220 -9.70 16.28 -6.76
N TYR A 221 -8.75 15.41 -7.12
CA TYR A 221 -8.08 15.37 -8.42
C TYR A 221 -7.88 13.94 -8.95
N ILE A 222 -8.23 13.68 -10.23
CA ILE A 222 -8.06 12.38 -10.89
C ILE A 222 -7.23 12.53 -12.16
N LYS A 223 -6.17 11.73 -12.30
CA LYS A 223 -5.44 11.51 -13.56
C LYS A 223 -5.38 10.01 -13.86
N THR A 224 -6.13 9.56 -14.88
CA THR A 224 -6.16 8.15 -15.27
C THR A 224 -6.42 7.93 -16.76
N ASN A 225 -5.91 6.82 -17.30
CA ASN A 225 -6.12 6.43 -18.70
C ASN A 225 -7.49 5.76 -18.91
N THR A 226 -8.09 5.19 -17.86
CA THR A 226 -9.42 4.56 -17.93
C THR A 226 -10.12 4.68 -16.58
N LEU A 227 -11.26 5.38 -16.55
CA LEU A 227 -12.10 5.52 -15.37
C LEU A 227 -13.43 4.79 -15.57
N LYS A 228 -13.73 3.81 -14.72
CA LYS A 228 -15.02 3.12 -14.66
C LYS A 228 -15.61 3.30 -13.26
N ALA A 229 -16.57 4.18 -13.11
CA ALA A 229 -17.31 4.28 -11.87
C ALA A 229 -18.78 4.62 -12.11
N ASP A 230 -19.65 4.11 -11.25
CA ASP A 230 -21.09 4.40 -11.34
C ASP A 230 -21.39 5.83 -10.87
N THR A 231 -20.62 6.37 -9.92
CA THR A 231 -20.71 7.77 -9.48
C THR A 231 -19.33 8.35 -9.16
N ILE A 232 -19.00 9.50 -9.74
CA ILE A 232 -17.75 10.26 -9.51
C ILE A 232 -18.12 11.64 -8.98
N ILE A 233 -17.60 12.02 -7.81
CA ILE A 233 -17.83 13.31 -7.16
C ILE A 233 -16.45 13.94 -6.90
N GLY A 234 -16.14 15.06 -7.58
CA GLY A 234 -14.82 15.68 -7.50
C GLY A 234 -14.73 17.11 -7.99
N GLY A 235 -13.73 17.85 -7.52
CA GLY A 235 -13.60 19.30 -7.74
C GLY A 235 -12.87 19.70 -9.03
N LEU A 236 -11.79 19.01 -9.41
CA LEU A 236 -10.97 19.34 -10.59
C LEU A 236 -10.42 18.06 -11.25
N GLY A 237 -11.11 17.54 -12.28
CA GLY A 237 -10.62 16.44 -13.11
C GLY A 237 -10.13 16.93 -14.48
N LYS A 238 -8.95 16.48 -14.94
CA LYS A 238 -8.54 16.61 -16.35
C LYS A 238 -8.57 15.22 -16.97
N PHE A 239 -9.46 15.01 -17.94
CA PHE A 239 -9.65 13.72 -18.62
C PHE A 239 -9.19 13.85 -20.08
N ASP A 240 -8.28 12.98 -20.52
CA ASP A 240 -7.87 12.92 -21.93
C ASP A 240 -8.96 12.26 -22.80
N SER A 241 -9.74 11.33 -22.23
CA SER A 241 -10.91 10.70 -22.87
C SER A 241 -11.85 10.10 -21.81
N LEU A 242 -13.17 10.32 -21.94
CA LEU A 242 -14.21 9.76 -21.07
C LEU A 242 -15.03 8.71 -21.85
N TYR A 243 -14.91 7.43 -21.48
CA TYR A 243 -15.61 6.33 -22.14
C TYR A 243 -16.73 5.77 -21.26
N VAL A 244 -17.99 6.04 -21.62
CA VAL A 244 -19.17 5.46 -20.98
C VAL A 244 -19.62 4.27 -21.83
N GLY A 245 -19.54 3.06 -21.26
CA GLY A 245 -19.55 1.79 -22.01
C GLY A 245 -20.71 1.61 -22.99
N GLY A 246 -20.45 1.82 -24.29
CA GLY A 246 -21.34 1.43 -25.39
C GLY A 246 -22.72 2.10 -25.39
N LYS A 247 -22.93 3.12 -24.56
CA LYS A 247 -24.17 3.89 -24.45
C LYS A 247 -23.88 5.31 -24.90
N ASN A 248 -24.80 5.91 -25.65
CA ASN A 248 -24.80 7.36 -25.82
C ASN A 248 -24.73 8.00 -24.42
N ILE A 249 -23.91 9.03 -24.26
CA ILE A 249 -23.96 9.90 -23.08
C ILE A 249 -25.35 10.53 -23.08
N SER A 250 -26.31 9.88 -22.39
CA SER A 250 -27.70 10.34 -22.34
C SER A 250 -27.83 11.62 -21.52
N GLN A 251 -26.81 11.92 -20.70
CA GLN A 251 -26.76 13.09 -19.84
C GLN A 251 -25.29 13.33 -19.47
N LEU A 252 -24.65 14.30 -20.14
CA LEU A 252 -23.58 15.05 -19.50
C LEU A 252 -24.32 16.03 -18.60
N ILE A 253 -24.40 15.76 -17.29
CA ILE A 253 -24.84 16.76 -16.33
C ILE A 253 -23.76 17.83 -16.26
N THR A 254 -23.77 18.70 -17.25
CA THR A 254 -23.52 20.10 -16.99
C THR A 254 -24.91 20.65 -16.77
N ASP A 255 -25.36 20.75 -15.53
CA ASP A 255 -26.62 21.43 -15.19
C ASP A 255 -26.67 22.86 -15.76
N SER A 256 -25.54 23.37 -16.29
CA SER A 256 -25.45 24.62 -17.03
C SER A 256 -25.88 24.56 -18.51
N ILE A 257 -25.88 23.42 -19.22
CA ILE A 257 -26.16 23.42 -20.68
C ILE A 257 -27.63 23.13 -20.99
N ALA A 258 -28.26 22.14 -20.35
CA ALA A 258 -29.69 21.84 -20.60
C ALA A 258 -30.65 22.92 -20.06
N ALA A 259 -30.24 23.66 -19.03
CA ALA A 259 -30.99 24.81 -18.52
C ALA A 259 -30.83 26.09 -19.36
N GLN A 260 -29.83 26.15 -20.25
CA GLN A 260 -29.44 27.37 -20.98
C GLN A 260 -29.48 27.22 -22.52
N ALA A 261 -29.82 26.05 -23.07
CA ALA A 261 -29.83 25.81 -24.51
C ALA A 261 -31.07 25.03 -25.00
N TRP A 262 -31.43 25.25 -26.26
CA TRP A 262 -32.44 24.45 -26.96
C TRP A 262 -31.79 23.24 -27.63
N LEU A 263 -32.26 22.03 -27.32
CA LEU A 263 -31.68 20.79 -27.84
C LEU A 263 -32.11 20.54 -29.29
N LEU A 264 -31.26 19.85 -30.06
CA LEU A 264 -31.54 19.47 -31.47
C LEU A 264 -32.77 18.57 -31.64
N LYS A 265 -33.13 17.82 -30.58
CA LYS A 265 -34.35 17.00 -30.53
C LYS A 265 -35.55 17.74 -29.91
N GLY A 266 -35.39 19.01 -29.60
CA GLY A 266 -36.36 19.82 -28.86
C GLY A 266 -36.25 19.68 -27.35
N ASN A 267 -36.82 20.66 -26.64
CA ASN A 267 -37.00 20.64 -25.19
C ASN A 267 -38.49 20.45 -24.86
N ASN A 268 -38.81 19.80 -23.75
CA ASN A 268 -40.15 19.85 -23.18
C ASN A 268 -40.34 21.23 -22.54
N ALA A 269 -41.11 22.10 -23.18
CA ALA A 269 -41.41 23.42 -22.63
C ALA A 269 -42.38 23.31 -21.44
N THR A 270 -42.04 23.95 -20.33
CA THR A 270 -42.97 24.33 -19.26
C THR A 270 -43.48 25.75 -19.51
N VAL A 271 -44.43 26.22 -18.70
CA VAL A 271 -45.09 27.54 -18.86
C VAL A 271 -44.16 28.76 -18.83
N THR A 272 -42.90 28.62 -18.38
CA THR A 272 -41.93 29.73 -18.29
C THR A 272 -40.75 29.61 -19.25
N ASN A 273 -40.62 28.52 -20.02
CA ASN A 273 -39.48 28.33 -20.93
C ASN A 273 -39.64 29.20 -22.19
N LYS A 274 -38.55 29.85 -22.61
CA LYS A 274 -38.52 30.73 -23.79
C LYS A 274 -37.44 30.24 -24.76
N LEU A 275 -37.77 30.22 -26.06
CA LEU A 275 -36.79 30.14 -27.15
C LEU A 275 -36.61 31.55 -27.69
N GLY A 276 -35.52 32.23 -27.32
CA GLY A 276 -35.30 33.61 -27.74
C GLY A 276 -34.19 34.32 -26.97
N THR A 277 -34.08 35.63 -27.20
CA THR A 277 -33.18 36.54 -26.47
C THR A 277 -33.86 37.08 -25.21
N LEU A 278 -33.09 37.29 -24.14
CA LEU A 278 -33.57 37.94 -22.89
C LEU A 278 -33.16 39.40 -22.78
N ASN A 279 -32.30 39.87 -23.68
CA ASN A 279 -31.82 41.23 -23.78
C ASN A 279 -32.42 41.93 -25.00
N ALA A 280 -32.13 43.23 -25.16
CA ALA A 280 -32.61 44.07 -26.25
C ALA A 280 -31.91 43.74 -27.60
N ARG A 281 -31.99 42.48 -28.02
CA ARG A 281 -31.41 41.94 -29.26
C ARG A 281 -32.46 41.16 -30.02
N ASP A 282 -32.39 41.23 -31.33
CA ASP A 282 -33.28 40.52 -32.23
C ASP A 282 -33.05 39.00 -32.13
N LEU A 283 -34.07 38.20 -32.44
CA LEU A 283 -33.95 36.75 -32.57
C LEU A 283 -33.78 36.38 -34.04
N HIS A 284 -32.68 35.70 -34.37
CA HIS A 284 -32.37 35.26 -35.73
C HIS A 284 -32.31 33.73 -35.81
N ILE A 285 -32.94 33.14 -36.82
CA ILE A 285 -32.90 31.70 -37.12
C ILE A 285 -32.22 31.51 -38.47
N TYR A 286 -31.15 30.72 -38.50
CA TYR A 286 -30.34 30.47 -39.69
C TYR A 286 -30.53 29.04 -40.22
N ALA A 287 -30.46 28.87 -41.53
CA ALA A 287 -30.34 27.56 -42.18
C ALA A 287 -29.34 27.63 -43.34
N GLY A 288 -28.32 26.76 -43.31
CA GLY A 288 -27.25 26.78 -44.31
C GLY A 288 -26.41 28.06 -44.28
N GLY A 289 -26.23 28.66 -43.10
CA GLY A 289 -25.49 29.92 -42.91
C GLY A 289 -26.24 31.19 -43.32
N LEU A 290 -27.45 31.07 -43.89
CA LEU A 290 -28.30 32.20 -44.27
C LEU A 290 -29.42 32.39 -43.25
N GLU A 291 -29.71 33.65 -42.92
CA GLU A 291 -30.85 34.00 -42.07
C GLU A 291 -32.16 33.65 -42.79
N ARG A 292 -33.06 32.96 -42.07
CA ARG A 292 -34.35 32.50 -42.58
C ARG A 292 -35.52 33.15 -41.88
N ILE A 293 -35.42 33.35 -40.57
CA ILE A 293 -36.45 34.03 -39.79
C ILE A 293 -35.78 35.03 -38.86
N SER A 294 -36.33 36.23 -38.80
CA SER A 294 -35.87 37.32 -37.96
C SER A 294 -37.04 37.84 -37.12
N VAL A 295 -36.85 38.07 -35.82
CA VAL A 295 -37.82 38.76 -34.96
C VAL A 295 -37.15 39.98 -34.35
N MET A 296 -37.60 41.16 -34.76
CA MET A 296 -37.02 42.43 -34.36
C MET A 296 -37.44 42.80 -32.94
N ASN A 297 -36.49 43.04 -32.04
CA ASN A 297 -36.75 43.46 -30.67
C ASN A 297 -37.46 44.82 -30.60
N GLY A 298 -37.05 45.79 -31.43
CA GLY A 298 -37.60 47.15 -31.38
C GLY A 298 -39.05 47.30 -31.84
N THR A 299 -39.50 46.45 -32.78
CA THR A 299 -40.83 46.57 -33.41
C THR A 299 -41.72 45.35 -33.19
N GLY A 300 -41.14 44.21 -32.80
CA GLY A 300 -41.80 42.91 -32.79
C GLY A 300 -42.13 42.38 -34.19
N ASN A 301 -41.59 42.98 -35.25
CA ASN A 301 -41.84 42.56 -36.62
C ASN A 301 -41.12 41.23 -36.90
N VAL A 302 -41.80 40.35 -37.63
CA VAL A 302 -41.27 39.06 -38.05
C VAL A 302 -40.96 39.08 -39.54
N GLY A 303 -39.72 38.75 -39.89
CA GLY A 303 -39.25 38.58 -41.26
C GLY A 303 -39.07 37.11 -41.59
N ILE A 304 -39.56 36.64 -42.74
CA ILE A 304 -39.24 35.32 -43.30
C ILE A 304 -38.52 35.53 -44.63
N GLY A 305 -37.26 35.13 -44.69
CA GLY A 305 -36.37 35.42 -45.82
C GLY A 305 -35.98 36.90 -45.95
N GLN A 306 -36.43 37.76 -45.02
CA GLN A 306 -36.17 39.19 -44.99
C GLN A 306 -35.54 39.56 -43.65
N THR A 307 -34.42 40.30 -43.66
CA THR A 307 -33.63 40.58 -42.44
C THR A 307 -34.01 41.90 -41.74
N LEU A 308 -34.77 42.77 -42.42
CA LEU A 308 -35.27 44.04 -41.89
C LEU A 308 -36.77 44.20 -42.20
N PRO A 309 -37.65 43.47 -41.51
CA PRO A 309 -39.08 43.46 -41.79
C PRO A 309 -39.73 44.83 -41.51
N ALA A 310 -40.32 45.43 -42.56
CA ALA A 310 -40.96 46.75 -42.45
C ALA A 310 -42.39 46.68 -41.88
N GLN A 311 -43.01 45.51 -41.93
CA GLN A 311 -44.37 45.23 -41.44
C GLN A 311 -44.34 44.17 -40.35
N LYS A 312 -45.47 43.99 -39.64
CA LYS A 312 -45.59 43.00 -38.55
C LYS A 312 -45.22 41.58 -39.01
N LEU A 313 -45.55 41.23 -40.24
CA LEU A 313 -45.07 40.05 -40.93
C LEU A 313 -44.61 40.47 -42.33
N ASP A 314 -43.34 40.26 -42.64
CA ASP A 314 -42.73 40.58 -43.94
C ASP A 314 -42.06 39.31 -44.50
N ILE A 315 -42.49 38.88 -45.68
CA ILE A 315 -42.07 37.60 -46.26
C ILE A 315 -41.48 37.90 -47.64
N LEU A 316 -40.18 37.62 -47.81
CA LEU A 316 -39.50 37.73 -49.09
C LEU A 316 -39.63 36.41 -49.85
N GLY A 317 -40.59 36.33 -50.76
CA GLY A 317 -40.81 35.18 -51.63
C GLY A 317 -42.29 34.87 -51.87
N ASN A 318 -42.55 33.77 -52.58
CA ASN A 318 -43.91 33.32 -52.86
C ASN A 318 -44.54 32.69 -51.60
N GLN A 319 -45.81 33.01 -51.36
CA GLN A 319 -46.60 32.42 -50.28
C GLN A 319 -47.68 31.51 -50.87
N THR A 320 -47.81 30.31 -50.33
CA THR A 320 -48.90 29.40 -50.65
C THR A 320 -49.71 29.16 -49.37
N THR A 321 -50.99 29.50 -49.41
CA THR A 321 -51.92 29.27 -48.30
C THR A 321 -52.96 28.24 -48.72
N THR A 322 -53.10 27.16 -47.95
CA THR A 322 -54.08 26.10 -48.22
C THR A 322 -55.36 26.24 -47.40
N GLY A 323 -55.54 27.36 -46.67
CA GLY A 323 -56.70 27.67 -45.84
C GLY A 323 -57.13 29.13 -45.96
N PHE A 324 -58.06 29.57 -45.10
CA PHE A 324 -58.55 30.94 -45.07
C PHE A 324 -57.54 31.90 -44.42
N VAL A 325 -57.37 33.08 -45.03
CA VAL A 325 -56.65 34.21 -44.44
C VAL A 325 -57.68 35.26 -44.08
N GLU A 326 -57.80 35.58 -42.80
CA GLU A 326 -58.70 36.62 -42.30
C GLU A 326 -57.86 37.85 -41.92
N PHE A 327 -58.17 39.00 -42.54
CA PHE A 327 -57.52 40.26 -42.21
C PHE A 327 -58.45 41.06 -41.31
N TYR A 328 -58.07 41.21 -40.04
CA TYR A 328 -58.73 42.15 -39.14
C TYR A 328 -58.16 43.54 -39.37
N LYS A 329 -59.00 44.48 -39.80
CA LYS A 329 -58.68 45.90 -39.80
C LYS A 329 -59.22 46.48 -38.49
N GLU A 330 -58.38 47.10 -37.67
CA GLU A 330 -58.88 47.98 -36.63
C GLU A 330 -59.57 49.17 -37.32
N LEU A 331 -60.89 49.28 -37.15
CA LEU A 331 -61.61 50.50 -37.47
C LEU A 331 -61.13 51.57 -36.47
N LYS A 332 -60.29 52.48 -36.93
CA LYS A 332 -59.99 53.71 -36.20
C LYS A 332 -61.21 54.63 -36.19
#